data_AF-A0A0F3IH86-F1
#
_entry.id   AF-A0A0F3IH86-F1
#
_cell.length_a   1.000
_cell.length_b   1.000
_cell.length_c   1.000
_cell.angle_alpha   90.00
_cell.angle_beta   90.00
_cell.angle_gamma   90.00
#
_symmetry.space_group_name_H-M   'P 1'
#
loop_
_entity.id
_entity.type
_entity.pdbx_description
1 polymer ?
#
loop_
_entity_poly.entity_id
_entity_poly.type
_entity_poly.pdbx_seq_one_letter_code
_entity_poly.pdbx_strand_id
1 'polypeptide(L)'
;MNTFTTEISWHQPIAAGWLVVPRFRYYSQDAASFYRPVATNLKETVYSSDYRLQGFGAFTGGLKFVKNFNGIKNLHEGKFQIGAEYYDHSAGYELGGNSLGDFADFSYYLLTASFNLKF
;
A
#
# COMPACT_ATOMS: atom_id res chain seq x y z
N MET A 1 0.95 -19.30 1.66
CA MET A 1 0.85 -17.86 1.34
C MET A 1 1.84 -17.15 2.25
N ASN A 2 2.97 -16.72 1.69
CA ASN A 2 3.91 -15.85 2.38
C ASN A 2 3.74 -14.44 1.85
N THR A 3 4.11 -13.45 2.65
CA THR A 3 4.11 -12.04 2.26
C THR A 3 5.42 -11.41 2.66
N PHE A 4 5.89 -10.48 1.84
CA PHE A 4 7.07 -9.68 2.07
C PHE A 4 6.74 -8.22 1.85
N THR A 5 7.23 -7.35 2.73
CA THR A 5 7.04 -5.91 2.59
C THR A 5 8.30 -5.21 3.05
N THR A 6 8.77 -4.28 2.24
CA THR A 6 9.87 -3.38 2.60
C THR A 6 9.47 -1.94 2.31
N GLU A 7 9.88 -1.03 3.18
CA GLU A 7 9.60 0.39 3.04
C GLU A 7 10.82 1.22 3.46
N ILE A 8 11.11 2.25 2.67
CA ILE A 8 12.14 3.24 2.93
C ILE A 8 11.47 4.60 2.95
N SER A 9 11.72 5.36 4.03
CA SER A 9 11.28 6.75 4.17
C SER A 9 12.46 7.60 4.64
N TRP A 10 12.74 8.69 3.94
CA TRP A 10 13.82 9.60 4.34
C TRP A 10 13.21 10.90 4.87
N HIS A 11 13.50 11.23 6.13
CA HIS A 11 13.00 12.45 6.75
C HIS A 11 14.05 13.56 6.59
N GLN A 12 13.82 14.50 5.66
CA GLN A 12 14.71 15.63 5.42
C GLN A 12 14.09 16.93 5.95
N PRO A 13 14.51 17.41 7.14
CA PRO A 13 14.20 18.76 7.57
C PRO A 13 14.79 19.76 6.58
N ILE A 14 14.01 20.76 6.22
CA ILE A 14 14.50 21.89 5.42
C ILE A 14 14.64 23.08 6.36
N ALA A 15 13.80 24.11 6.22
CA ALA A 15 13.86 25.32 7.01
C ALA A 15 12.46 25.70 7.52
N ALA A 16 12.43 26.53 8.57
CA ALA A 16 11.20 27.08 9.13
C ALA A 16 10.13 26.02 9.48
N GLY A 17 10.51 24.84 9.96
CA GLY A 17 9.55 23.79 10.34
C GLY A 17 8.96 22.99 9.16
N TRP A 18 9.51 23.15 7.95
CA TRP A 18 9.23 22.27 6.81
C TRP A 18 10.05 20.98 6.87
N LEU A 19 9.40 19.88 6.53
CA LEU A 19 9.98 18.55 6.42
C LEU A 19 9.45 17.90 5.13
N VAL A 20 10.36 17.40 4.31
CA VAL A 20 10.03 16.60 3.11
C VAL A 20 10.38 15.15 3.39
N VAL A 21 9.47 14.27 3.01
CA VAL A 21 9.58 12.83 3.25
C VAL A 21 9.31 12.08 1.95
N PRO A 22 10.34 11.83 1.12
CA PRO A 22 10.23 10.81 0.09
C PRO A 22 10.07 9.42 0.71
N ARG A 23 9.22 8.63 0.07
CA ARG A 23 8.85 7.29 0.50
C ARG A 23 8.83 6.35 -0.68
N PHE A 24 9.35 5.16 -0.47
CA PHE A 24 9.24 4.04 -1.40
C PHE A 24 8.86 2.79 -0.62
N ARG A 25 7.95 2.00 -1.17
CA ARG A 25 7.52 0.72 -0.61
C ARG A 25 7.44 -0.32 -1.72
N TYR A 26 7.87 -1.52 -1.40
CA TYR A 26 7.64 -2.70 -2.22
C TYR A 26 6.93 -3.77 -1.40
N TYR A 27 5.89 -4.35 -1.98
CA TYR A 27 5.10 -5.42 -1.42
C TYR A 27 5.11 -6.60 -2.39
N SER A 28 5.20 -7.82 -1.86
CA SER A 28 5.02 -9.05 -2.63
C SER A 28 4.28 -10.08 -1.81
N GLN A 29 3.39 -10.85 -2.44
CA GLN A 29 2.77 -12.02 -1.86
C GLN A 29 2.86 -13.22 -2.79
N ASP A 30 3.02 -14.40 -2.20
CA ASP A 30 2.95 -15.66 -2.93
C ASP A 30 1.50 -16.10 -3.11
N ALA A 31 1.24 -16.86 -4.16
CA ALA A 31 -0.05 -17.51 -4.37
C ALA A 31 -0.47 -18.41 -3.19
N ALA A 32 -1.77 -18.49 -2.93
CA ALA A 32 -2.35 -19.41 -1.95
C ALA A 32 -3.17 -20.50 -2.66
N SER A 33 -2.81 -21.77 -2.43
CA SER A 33 -3.61 -22.91 -2.85
C SER A 33 -4.46 -23.42 -1.68
N PHE A 34 -5.75 -23.13 -1.67
CA PHE A 34 -6.69 -23.76 -0.72
C PHE A 34 -7.35 -24.97 -1.39
N TYR A 35 -6.69 -26.13 -1.36
CA TYR A 35 -7.33 -27.39 -1.75
C TYR A 35 -7.87 -28.10 -0.50
N ARG A 36 -9.18 -28.11 -0.32
CA ARG A 36 -9.89 -29.00 0.62
C ARG A 36 -11.21 -29.44 -0.02
N PRO A 37 -11.35 -30.70 -0.46
CA PRO A 37 -12.63 -31.20 -0.92
C PRO A 37 -13.57 -31.36 0.28
N VAL A 38 -14.56 -30.48 0.43
CA VAL A 38 -15.69 -30.68 1.35
C VAL A 38 -16.92 -30.97 0.51
N ALA A 39 -16.97 -32.19 -0.01
CA ALA A 39 -17.99 -32.66 -0.92
C ALA A 39 -18.27 -34.13 -0.64
N THR A 40 -18.80 -34.44 0.55
CA THR A 40 -19.13 -35.82 0.94
C THR A 40 -20.46 -36.32 0.39
N ASN A 41 -21.22 -35.49 -0.35
CA ASN A 41 -22.42 -35.90 -1.11
C ASN A 41 -22.85 -34.81 -2.09
N LEU A 42 -22.47 -34.89 -3.37
CA LEU A 42 -22.89 -33.95 -4.41
C LEU A 42 -23.75 -34.65 -5.46
N LYS A 43 -25.04 -34.29 -5.51
CA LYS A 43 -26.01 -34.74 -6.52
C LYS A 43 -26.35 -33.61 -7.52
N GLU A 44 -25.43 -32.66 -7.68
CA GLU A 44 -25.56 -31.45 -8.52
C GLU A 44 -24.28 -31.27 -9.35
N THR A 45 -24.44 -30.90 -10.63
CA THR A 45 -23.44 -31.08 -11.71
C THR A 45 -22.44 -29.91 -11.86
N VAL A 46 -22.55 -28.83 -11.08
CA VAL A 46 -21.57 -27.72 -11.14
C VAL A 46 -21.27 -27.18 -9.75
N TYR A 47 -20.05 -27.42 -9.28
CA TYR A 47 -19.46 -26.77 -8.10
C TYR A 47 -18.21 -26.02 -8.54
N SER A 48 -18.05 -24.77 -8.11
CA SER A 48 -16.78 -24.05 -8.18
C SER A 48 -16.33 -23.73 -6.76
N SER A 49 -15.26 -24.38 -6.32
CA SER A 49 -14.68 -24.24 -4.98
C SER A 49 -13.32 -23.52 -5.00
N ASP A 50 -12.87 -23.06 -6.17
CA ASP A 50 -11.50 -22.59 -6.39
C ASP A 50 -11.41 -21.05 -6.28
N TYR A 51 -11.18 -20.53 -5.06
CA TYR A 51 -10.54 -19.22 -4.91
C TYR A 51 -9.02 -19.43 -4.92
N ARG A 52 -8.40 -19.34 -6.10
CA ARG A 52 -6.94 -19.25 -6.20
C ARG A 52 -6.54 -17.81 -5.92
N LEU A 53 -6.00 -17.54 -4.74
CA LEU A 53 -5.38 -16.26 -4.46
C LEU A 53 -4.06 -16.24 -5.24
N GLN A 54 -3.98 -15.42 -6.29
CA GLN A 54 -2.79 -15.34 -7.12
C GLN A 54 -1.68 -14.56 -6.40
N GLY A 55 -0.44 -14.87 -6.79
CA GLY A 55 0.72 -14.09 -6.38
C GLY A 55 0.72 -12.74 -7.09
N PHE A 56 1.19 -11.70 -6.40
CA PHE A 56 1.36 -10.37 -6.98
C PHE A 56 2.41 -9.58 -6.22
N GLY A 57 2.93 -8.55 -6.88
CA GLY A 57 3.71 -7.50 -6.23
C GLY A 57 3.14 -6.11 -6.49
N ALA A 58 3.55 -5.17 -5.64
CA ALA A 58 3.19 -3.78 -5.80
C ALA A 58 4.33 -2.86 -5.39
N PHE A 59 4.58 -1.85 -6.22
CA PHE A 59 5.45 -0.74 -5.92
C PHE A 59 4.63 0.48 -5.52
N THR A 60 5.12 1.24 -4.55
CA THR A 60 4.53 2.52 -4.15
C THR A 60 5.64 3.53 -3.96
N GLY A 61 5.54 4.66 -4.64
CA GLY A 61 6.49 5.76 -4.53
C GLY A 61 5.78 7.07 -4.31
N GLY A 62 6.28 7.91 -3.42
CA GLY A 62 5.62 9.19 -3.17
C GLY A 62 6.43 10.19 -2.35
N LEU A 63 5.86 11.39 -2.24
CA LEU A 63 6.40 12.50 -1.48
C LEU A 63 5.37 12.97 -0.47
N LYS A 64 5.81 13.23 0.75
CA LYS A 64 5.01 13.89 1.79
C LYS A 64 5.70 15.15 2.28
N PHE A 65 4.97 16.25 2.31
CA PHE A 65 5.38 17.52 2.89
C PHE A 65 4.69 17.71 4.22
N VAL A 66 5.46 18.12 5.22
CA VAL A 66 4.99 18.40 6.57
C VAL A 66 5.42 19.81 6.95
N LYS A 67 4.50 20.59 7.51
CA LYS A 67 4.76 21.92 8.03
C LYS A 67 4.28 21.99 9.48
N ASN A 68 5.22 22.20 10.39
CA ASN A 68 4.90 22.53 11.78
C ASN A 68 4.96 24.05 11.97
N PHE A 69 3.99 24.62 12.65
CA PHE A 69 3.91 26.05 12.96
C PHE A 69 3.33 26.26 14.36
N ASN A 70 3.92 27.20 15.10
CA ASN A 70 3.57 27.49 16.49
C ASN A 70 3.34 29.00 16.65
N GLY A 71 2.62 29.41 17.70
CA GLY A 71 2.59 30.81 18.13
C GLY A 71 1.52 31.69 17.48
N ILE A 72 0.41 31.11 17.02
CA ILE A 72 -0.79 31.90 16.66
C ILE A 72 -1.58 32.11 17.96
N LYS A 73 -2.14 33.31 18.17
CA LYS A 73 -2.62 33.84 19.47
C LYS A 73 -3.40 32.88 20.40
N ASN A 74 -4.16 31.93 19.84
CA ASN A 74 -4.94 30.91 20.56
C ASN A 74 -4.60 29.46 20.15
N LEU A 75 -3.48 29.24 19.44
CA LEU A 75 -3.06 27.95 18.92
C LEU A 75 -1.62 27.69 19.38
N HIS A 76 -1.46 26.74 20.29
CA HIS A 76 -0.17 26.34 20.81
C HIS A 76 0.67 25.64 19.74
N GLU A 77 0.08 24.70 19.01
CA GLU A 77 0.76 23.90 17.98
C GLU A 77 -0.15 23.64 16.78
N GLY A 78 0.39 23.79 15.57
CA GLY A 78 -0.28 23.46 14.31
C GLY A 78 0.62 22.60 13.42
N LYS A 79 0.03 21.58 12.78
CA LYS A 79 0.71 20.72 11.82
C LYS A 79 -0.15 20.52 10.58
N PHE A 80 0.42 20.86 9.43
CA PHE A 80 -0.16 20.57 8.11
C PHE A 80 0.66 19.48 7.41
N GLN A 81 -0.02 18.57 6.73
CA GLN A 81 0.60 17.51 5.94
C GLN A 81 -0.10 17.41 4.58
N ILE A 82 0.67 17.28 3.51
CA ILE A 82 0.20 16.94 2.17
C ILE A 82 1.07 15.84 1.59
N GLY A 83 0.47 14.85 0.94
CA GLY A 83 1.18 13.73 0.35
C GLY A 83 0.62 13.35 -1.01
N ALA A 84 1.51 12.93 -1.90
CA ALA A 84 1.18 12.34 -3.19
C ALA A 84 1.96 11.03 -3.35
N GLU A 85 1.25 9.95 -3.64
CA GLU A 85 1.81 8.61 -3.85
C GLU A 85 1.30 8.05 -5.18
N TYR A 86 2.17 7.38 -5.92
CA TYR A 86 1.83 6.53 -7.07
C TYR A 86 1.94 5.09 -6.62
N TYR A 87 0.88 4.32 -6.87
CA TYR A 87 0.80 2.90 -6.58
C TYR A 87 0.69 2.13 -7.90
N ASP A 88 1.51 1.10 -8.06
CA ASP A 88 1.54 0.24 -9.23
C ASP A 88 1.54 -1.21 -8.79
N HIS A 89 0.54 -1.96 -9.20
CA HIS A 89 0.34 -3.35 -8.83
C HIS A 89 0.34 -4.21 -10.09
N SER A 90 1.15 -5.26 -10.06
CA SER A 90 1.19 -6.25 -11.13
C SER A 90 1.48 -7.65 -10.61
N ALA A 91 0.89 -8.65 -11.27
CA ALA A 91 1.25 -10.05 -11.06
C ALA A 91 2.73 -10.33 -11.36
N GLY A 92 3.33 -9.58 -12.31
CA GLY A 92 4.73 -9.72 -12.70
C GLY A 92 5.75 -9.22 -11.66
N TYR A 93 5.31 -8.48 -10.64
CA TYR A 93 6.18 -7.99 -9.58
C TYR A 93 6.31 -8.96 -8.40
N GLU A 94 5.74 -10.16 -8.46
CA GLU A 94 5.89 -11.17 -7.42
C GLU A 94 7.36 -11.63 -7.27
N LEU A 95 7.89 -11.56 -6.04
CA LEU A 95 9.14 -12.22 -5.67
C LEU A 95 8.96 -13.74 -5.76
N GLY A 96 9.77 -14.41 -6.58
CA GLY A 96 9.71 -15.87 -6.73
C GLY A 96 9.08 -16.34 -8.04
N GLY A 97 8.55 -15.42 -8.86
CA GLY A 97 8.29 -15.65 -10.29
C GLY A 97 7.15 -16.62 -10.62
N ASN A 98 6.22 -16.87 -9.70
CA ASN A 98 5.05 -17.70 -9.94
C ASN A 98 3.89 -16.90 -10.56
N SER A 99 4.18 -16.06 -11.57
CA SER A 99 3.24 -15.12 -12.20
C SER A 99 2.19 -15.80 -13.11
N LEU A 100 1.54 -16.85 -12.61
CA LEU A 100 0.63 -17.73 -13.35
C LEU A 100 -0.77 -17.12 -13.57
N GLY A 101 -0.84 -15.84 -13.93
CA GLY A 101 -2.07 -15.21 -14.40
C GLY A 101 -1.98 -13.69 -14.54
N ASP A 102 -2.74 -13.16 -15.50
CA ASP A 102 -3.05 -11.72 -15.63
C ASP A 102 -4.02 -11.29 -14.51
N PHE A 103 -3.64 -11.47 -13.24
CA PHE A 103 -4.42 -10.89 -12.16
C PHE A 103 -4.37 -9.36 -12.33
N ALA A 104 -5.54 -8.74 -12.48
CA ALA A 104 -5.68 -7.41 -13.08
C ALA A 104 -4.63 -6.42 -12.59
N ASP A 105 -3.68 -6.09 -13.45
CA ASP A 105 -2.70 -5.04 -13.22
C ASP A 105 -3.43 -3.69 -13.13
N PHE A 106 -3.09 -2.89 -12.12
CA PHE A 106 -3.70 -1.58 -11.95
C PHE A 106 -2.74 -0.61 -11.27
N SER A 107 -2.93 0.67 -11.60
CA SER A 107 -2.17 1.77 -11.03
C SER A 107 -3.09 2.90 -10.63
N TYR A 108 -2.76 3.62 -9.55
CA TYR A 108 -3.49 4.82 -9.15
C TYR A 108 -2.58 5.83 -8.45
N TYR A 109 -3.03 7.08 -8.45
CA TYR A 109 -2.44 8.14 -7.63
C TYR A 109 -3.29 8.34 -6.37
N LEU A 110 -2.63 8.45 -5.22
CA LEU A 110 -3.24 8.79 -3.95
C LEU A 110 -2.77 10.17 -3.52
N LEU A 111 -3.72 11.08 -3.34
CA LEU A 111 -3.47 12.40 -2.76
C LEU A 111 -4.04 12.43 -1.34
N THR A 112 -3.24 12.89 -0.39
CA THR A 112 -3.62 13.00 1.02
C THR A 112 -3.36 14.41 1.53
N ALA A 113 -4.26 14.92 2.36
CA ALA A 113 -4.09 16.17 3.07
C ALA A 113 -4.60 16.01 4.51
N SER A 114 -3.87 16.54 5.49
CA SER A 114 -4.25 16.44 6.89
C SER A 114 -3.84 17.70 7.66
N PHE A 115 -4.64 18.07 8.66
CA PHE A 115 -4.35 19.15 9.60
C PHE A 115 -4.52 18.66 11.04
N ASN A 116 -3.65 19.11 11.92
CA ASN A 116 -3.74 18.88 13.36
C ASN A 116 -3.51 20.21 14.08
N LEU A 117 -4.41 20.56 14.99
CA LEU A 117 -4.43 21.83 15.71
C LEU A 117 -4.57 21.54 17.20
N LYS A 118 -3.75 22.20 18.03
CA LYS A 118 -3.84 22.18 19.50
C LYS A 118 -4.06 23.60 20.02
N PHE A 119 -5.17 23.79 20.71
CA PHE A 119 -5.59 25.05 21.33
C PHE A 119 -5.13 25.11 22.79
#